data_AF-I0I515-F1
#
_entry.id   AF-I0I515-F1
#
_cell.length_a   1.000
_cell.length_b   1.000
_cell.length_c   1.000
_cell.angle_alpha   90.00
_cell.angle_beta   90.00
_cell.angle_gamma   90.00
#
_symmetry.space_group_name_H-M   'P 1'
#
loop_
_entity.id
_entity.type
_entity.pdbx_description
1 polymer ?
#
loop_
_entity_poly.entity_id
_entity_poly.type
_entity_poly.pdbx_seq_one_letter_code
_entity_poly.pdbx_strand_id
1 'polypeptide(L)'
;MAVSSGGDYQLLDSGYMRKLERIGPYLLVRPSLQAIWLPRRSESEWQRADGVYERGASEEGGRWTFHRKVHREFDVLFGNLQLQVRLTNFGHIGLFAEQLENWNWMREVIRARMQRTNNRNLYVLNLFGYTGGSTLACSQAGAHCVHVDAARGVVDWARKNAALSGLEDRPIRWLVDDALKFVKREERRGHTYQGIILDPPTFGRGPKGEVFKIEHDLTPLLEACRSLLAEDALFVLYSCHTPGFTPITMRNQIDIVVGGRKGDVEAGEMTIPEQQPEPARSRLLPSGVYARWLAPD
;
A
#
# COMPACT_ATOMS: atom_id res chain seq x y z
N MET A 1 -4.22 -21.01 1.88
CA MET A 1 -5.17 -21.11 3.00
C MET A 1 -5.60 -19.69 3.35
N ALA A 2 -6.90 -19.39 3.32
CA ALA A 2 -7.41 -18.04 3.57
C ALA A 2 -7.08 -17.64 5.02
N VAL A 3 -6.22 -16.64 5.18
CA VAL A 3 -5.83 -16.07 6.47
C VAL A 3 -7.07 -15.44 7.10
N SER A 4 -7.45 -15.90 8.30
CA SER A 4 -8.52 -15.25 9.07
C SER A 4 -8.13 -13.80 9.37
N SER A 5 -8.98 -12.87 8.94
CA SER A 5 -8.90 -11.42 9.11
C SER A 5 -8.99 -11.01 10.58
N GLY A 6 -7.93 -11.28 11.35
CA GLY A 6 -7.74 -10.69 12.68
C GLY A 6 -7.44 -9.20 12.53
N GLY A 7 -8.49 -8.37 12.48
CA GLY A 7 -8.35 -6.92 12.41
C GLY A 7 -9.70 -6.20 12.31
N ASP A 8 -9.65 -4.89 12.50
CA ASP A 8 -10.78 -3.96 12.51
C ASP A 8 -11.26 -3.56 11.10
N TYR A 9 -10.78 -4.21 10.03
CA TYR A 9 -11.23 -3.98 8.66
C TYR A 9 -11.81 -5.26 8.04
N GLN A 10 -12.99 -5.14 7.44
CA GLN A 10 -13.64 -6.22 6.69
C GLN A 10 -14.35 -5.65 5.47
N LEU A 11 -14.15 -6.26 4.30
CA LEU A 11 -15.04 -6.07 3.15
C LEU A 11 -16.25 -6.98 3.33
N LEU A 12 -17.46 -6.42 3.47
CA LEU A 12 -18.66 -7.19 3.79
C LEU A 12 -19.47 -7.60 2.57
N ASP A 13 -19.50 -6.74 1.54
CA ASP A 13 -20.17 -6.96 0.27
C ASP A 13 -19.65 -5.96 -0.77
N SER A 14 -19.84 -6.28 -2.04
CA SER A 14 -19.48 -5.43 -3.16
C SER A 14 -20.41 -5.68 -4.35
N GLY A 15 -20.61 -4.64 -5.14
CA GLY A 15 -21.45 -4.68 -6.33
C GLY A 15 -21.98 -3.30 -6.69
N TYR A 16 -22.55 -3.16 -7.88
CA TYR A 16 -23.02 -1.89 -8.42
C TYR A 16 -22.01 -0.75 -8.26
N MET A 17 -20.74 -1.04 -8.54
CA MET A 17 -19.62 -0.11 -8.46
C MET A 17 -19.37 0.47 -7.06
N ARG A 18 -19.81 -0.24 -6.01
CA ARG A 18 -19.65 0.14 -4.61
C ARG A 18 -19.14 -1.02 -3.79
N LYS A 19 -18.64 -0.70 -2.60
CA LYS A 19 -18.23 -1.64 -1.57
C LYS A 19 -18.77 -1.23 -0.21
N LEU A 20 -19.19 -2.23 0.56
CA LEU A 20 -19.65 -2.11 1.93
C LEU A 20 -18.55 -2.65 2.84
N GLU A 21 -18.01 -1.80 3.70
CA GLU A 21 -16.84 -2.10 4.51
C GLU A 21 -17.17 -1.88 5.99
N ARG A 22 -16.73 -2.78 6.87
CA ARG A 22 -16.62 -2.50 8.30
C ARG A 22 -15.21 -2.00 8.58
N ILE A 23 -15.09 -0.81 9.17
CA ILE A 23 -13.82 -0.17 9.50
C ILE A 23 -13.90 0.36 10.94
N GLY A 24 -13.20 -0.31 11.85
CA GLY A 24 -13.37 -0.16 13.28
C GLY A 24 -14.84 -0.35 13.68
N PRO A 25 -15.45 0.60 14.41
CA PRO A 25 -16.83 0.49 14.84
C PRO A 25 -17.85 0.84 13.74
N TYR A 26 -17.42 1.31 12.56
CA TYR A 26 -18.32 1.88 11.55
C TYR A 26 -18.54 0.97 10.34
N LEU A 27 -19.76 1.00 9.83
CA LEU A 27 -20.15 0.45 8.55
C LEU A 27 -20.15 1.55 7.49
N LEU A 28 -19.28 1.47 6.49
CA LEU A 28 -19.09 2.52 5.49
C LEU A 28 -19.32 1.99 4.08
N VAL A 29 -19.94 2.81 3.23
CA VAL A 29 -20.06 2.56 1.79
C VAL A 29 -19.14 3.50 1.03
N ARG A 30 -18.33 2.94 0.13
CA ARG A 30 -17.45 3.71 -0.76
C ARG A 30 -17.55 3.21 -2.21
N PRO A 31 -17.19 4.04 -3.20
CA PRO A 31 -17.10 3.62 -4.59
C PRO A 31 -16.00 2.57 -4.79
N SER A 32 -16.26 1.63 -5.70
CA SER A 32 -15.32 0.65 -6.20
C SER A 32 -15.66 0.33 -7.64
N LEU A 33 -15.02 1.02 -8.60
CA LEU A 33 -15.40 0.97 -10.01
C LEU A 33 -15.28 -0.43 -10.64
N GLN A 34 -14.46 -1.31 -10.05
CA GLN A 34 -14.28 -2.68 -10.52
C GLN A 34 -15.39 -3.64 -10.04
N ALA A 35 -16.18 -3.26 -9.04
CA ALA A 35 -17.27 -4.08 -8.49
C ALA A 35 -18.52 -4.04 -9.38
N ILE A 36 -18.39 -4.45 -10.65
CA ILE A 36 -19.44 -4.36 -11.69
C ILE A 36 -20.47 -5.49 -11.65
N TRP A 37 -20.48 -6.28 -10.58
CA TRP A 37 -21.41 -7.38 -10.35
C TRP A 37 -22.55 -6.98 -9.41
N LEU A 38 -23.50 -7.91 -9.19
CA LEU A 38 -24.60 -7.73 -8.24
C LEU A 38 -24.11 -7.91 -6.79
N PRO A 39 -24.53 -7.05 -5.84
CA PRO A 39 -24.35 -7.31 -4.42
C PRO A 39 -25.01 -8.63 -4.00
N ARG A 40 -24.49 -9.26 -2.95
CA ARG A 40 -25.10 -10.48 -2.38
C ARG A 40 -25.98 -10.18 -1.17
N ARG A 41 -25.70 -9.10 -0.46
CA ARG A 41 -26.50 -8.63 0.66
C ARG A 41 -27.72 -7.87 0.16
N SER A 42 -28.76 -7.88 0.97
CA SER A 42 -29.99 -7.14 0.66
C SER A 42 -29.74 -5.63 0.66
N GLU A 43 -30.54 -4.88 -0.10
CA GLU A 43 -30.50 -3.41 -0.07
C GLU A 43 -30.68 -2.86 1.36
N SER A 44 -31.52 -3.51 2.17
CA SER A 44 -31.75 -3.13 3.56
C SER A 44 -30.49 -3.22 4.43
N GLU A 45 -29.55 -4.13 4.13
CA GLU A 45 -28.27 -4.20 4.82
C GLU A 45 -27.32 -3.08 4.40
N TRP A 46 -27.33 -2.70 3.12
CA TRP A 46 -26.55 -1.57 2.61
C TRP A 46 -27.06 -0.23 3.17
N GLN A 47 -28.38 -0.09 3.34
CA GLN A 47 -29.01 1.10 3.95
C GLN A 47 -28.67 1.28 5.44
N ARG A 48 -28.13 0.25 6.11
CA ARG A 48 -27.64 0.35 7.50
C ARG A 48 -26.26 1.00 7.62
N ALA A 49 -25.64 1.39 6.52
CA ALA A 49 -24.33 2.04 6.57
C ALA A 49 -24.39 3.31 7.44
N ASP A 50 -23.38 3.48 8.29
CA ASP A 50 -23.23 4.64 9.15
C ASP A 50 -22.77 5.87 8.35
N GLY A 51 -22.08 5.64 7.23
CA GLY A 51 -21.64 6.68 6.31
C GLY A 51 -21.48 6.20 4.88
N VAL A 52 -21.81 7.06 3.92
CA VAL A 52 -21.70 6.81 2.48
C VAL A 52 -20.84 7.91 1.86
N TYR A 53 -19.80 7.52 1.14
CA TYR A 53 -18.98 8.43 0.36
C TYR A 53 -19.41 8.42 -1.11
N GLU A 54 -19.64 9.61 -1.65
CA GLU A 54 -19.96 9.83 -3.05
C GLU A 54 -18.85 10.68 -3.68
N ARG A 55 -18.26 10.22 -4.79
CA ARG A 55 -17.31 11.04 -5.56
C ARG A 55 -18.08 12.19 -6.20
N GLY A 56 -17.59 13.42 -6.03
CA GLY A 56 -18.09 14.57 -6.76
C GLY A 56 -17.55 14.59 -8.19
N ALA A 57 -18.17 15.41 -9.04
CA ALA A 57 -17.75 15.60 -10.43
C ALA A 57 -16.61 16.62 -10.59
N SER A 58 -16.26 17.38 -9.54
CA SER A 58 -15.24 18.43 -9.56
C SER A 58 -13.91 17.98 -8.93
N GLU A 59 -12.86 18.77 -9.14
CA GLU A 59 -11.53 18.59 -8.51
C GLU A 59 -11.55 18.76 -6.98
N GLU A 60 -12.66 19.25 -6.40
CA GLU A 60 -12.84 19.42 -4.95
C GLU A 60 -13.05 18.09 -4.20
N GLY A 61 -13.11 16.97 -4.92
CA GLY A 61 -13.23 15.62 -4.37
C GLY A 61 -14.68 15.15 -4.30
N GLY A 62 -15.07 14.58 -3.17
CA GLY A 62 -16.41 14.03 -2.92
C GLY A 62 -16.93 14.35 -1.53
N ARG A 63 -18.09 13.78 -1.20
CA ARG A 63 -18.84 14.10 0.01
C ARG A 63 -19.19 12.85 0.80
N TRP A 64 -19.05 12.95 2.12
CA TRP A 64 -19.59 11.97 3.06
C TRP A 64 -20.99 12.37 3.50
N THR A 65 -21.94 11.44 3.45
CA THR A 65 -23.24 11.53 4.12
C THR A 65 -23.23 10.56 5.29
N PHE A 66 -23.53 11.01 6.50
CA PHE A 66 -23.53 10.17 7.70
C PHE A 66 -24.97 9.99 8.22
N HIS A 67 -25.32 8.76 8.58
CA HIS A 67 -26.65 8.38 9.10
C HIS A 67 -26.68 8.25 10.63
N ARG A 68 -25.52 8.42 11.27
CA ARG A 68 -25.33 8.54 12.72
C ARG A 68 -24.10 9.39 13.03
N LYS A 69 -23.81 9.59 14.31
CA LYS A 69 -22.52 10.15 14.74
C LYS A 69 -21.37 9.22 14.36
N VAL A 70 -20.46 9.71 13.53
CA VAL A 70 -19.22 9.03 13.09
C VAL A 70 -18.03 9.95 13.37
N HIS A 71 -17.02 9.41 14.05
CA HIS A 71 -15.75 10.11 14.23
C HIS A 71 -14.98 10.13 12.90
N ARG A 72 -14.54 11.32 12.47
CA ARG A 72 -13.79 11.50 11.22
C ARG A 72 -12.39 10.88 11.26
N GLU A 73 -11.82 10.74 12.45
CA GLU A 73 -10.55 10.06 12.68
C GLU A 73 -10.71 9.07 13.82
N PHE A 74 -10.16 7.87 13.64
CA PHE A 74 -10.16 6.80 14.63
C PHE A 74 -9.08 5.78 14.26
N ASP A 75 -8.64 4.99 15.23
CA ASP A 75 -7.57 4.02 15.03
C ASP A 75 -8.16 2.61 14.81
N VAL A 76 -7.44 1.81 14.03
CA VAL A 76 -7.82 0.43 13.69
C VAL A 76 -6.61 -0.49 13.77
N LEU A 77 -6.82 -1.70 14.28
CA LEU A 77 -5.83 -2.77 14.17
C LEU A 77 -5.98 -3.47 12.82
N PHE A 78 -4.97 -3.40 11.96
CA PHE A 78 -4.98 -4.13 10.68
C PHE A 78 -3.60 -4.65 10.33
N GLY A 79 -3.51 -5.94 9.99
CA GLY A 79 -2.25 -6.57 9.60
C GLY A 79 -1.16 -6.48 10.67
N ASN A 80 -1.53 -6.59 11.95
CA ASN A 80 -0.66 -6.43 13.13
C ASN A 80 -0.05 -5.02 13.29
N LEU A 81 -0.71 -3.99 12.77
CA LEU A 81 -0.33 -2.59 12.93
C LEU A 81 -1.54 -1.79 13.44
N GLN A 82 -1.31 -0.88 14.38
CA GLN A 82 -2.30 0.12 14.78
C GLN A 82 -2.17 1.32 13.84
N LEU A 83 -3.22 1.58 13.07
CA LEU A 83 -3.22 2.58 12.01
C LEU A 83 -4.35 3.58 12.24
N GLN A 84 -4.05 4.87 12.08
CA GLN A 84 -5.09 5.89 12.06
C GLN A 84 -5.82 5.87 10.72
N VAL A 85 -7.15 5.80 10.77
CA VAL A 85 -8.06 6.06 9.68
C VAL A 85 -8.52 7.51 9.72
N ARG A 86 -8.59 8.16 8.54
CA ARG A 86 -9.21 9.49 8.39
C ARG A 86 -10.22 9.49 7.24
N LEU A 87 -11.47 9.85 7.50
CA LEU A 87 -12.51 9.97 6.48
C LEU A 87 -12.36 11.29 5.71
N THR A 88 -11.43 11.30 4.74
CA THR A 88 -11.10 12.49 3.94
C THR A 88 -12.16 12.80 2.89
N ASN A 89 -12.12 14.01 2.34
CA ASN A 89 -12.98 14.43 1.24
C ASN A 89 -12.59 13.81 -0.12
N PHE A 90 -11.51 13.02 -0.20
CA PHE A 90 -11.08 12.35 -1.44
C PHE A 90 -11.48 10.86 -1.47
N GLY A 91 -12.07 10.35 -0.39
CA GLY A 91 -12.55 8.96 -0.28
C GLY A 91 -11.47 7.95 0.11
N HIS A 92 -10.19 8.32 0.03
CA HIS A 92 -9.11 7.57 0.67
C HIS A 92 -9.19 7.73 2.19
N ILE A 93 -8.91 6.64 2.89
CA ILE A 93 -9.08 6.54 4.34
C ILE A 93 -7.76 6.38 5.10
N GLY A 94 -6.62 6.34 4.40
CA GLY A 94 -5.30 6.09 5.01
C GLY A 94 -4.90 4.62 5.09
N LEU A 95 -5.74 3.71 4.57
CA LEU A 95 -5.52 2.27 4.57
C LEU A 95 -5.87 1.67 3.21
N PHE A 96 -4.97 0.84 2.68
CA PHE A 96 -5.14 0.02 1.49
C PHE A 96 -5.07 -1.45 1.91
N ALA A 97 -6.22 -2.08 2.13
CA ALA A 97 -6.32 -3.41 2.71
C ALA A 97 -5.79 -4.52 1.78
N GLU A 98 -5.86 -4.29 0.47
CA GLU A 98 -5.32 -5.16 -0.57
C GLU A 98 -3.80 -5.33 -0.50
N GLN A 99 -3.09 -4.46 0.21
CA GLN A 99 -1.65 -4.54 0.43
C GLN A 99 -1.26 -5.55 1.54
N LEU A 100 -2.22 -6.11 2.27
CA LEU A 100 -1.95 -6.99 3.43
C LEU A 100 -1.07 -8.20 3.06
N GLU A 101 -1.32 -8.83 1.91
CA GLU A 101 -0.49 -9.96 1.45
C GLU A 101 0.94 -9.51 1.13
N ASN A 102 1.12 -8.32 0.53
CA ASN A 102 2.46 -7.74 0.32
C ASN A 102 3.16 -7.50 1.66
N TRP A 103 2.45 -6.99 2.67
CA TRP A 103 3.01 -6.75 4.00
C TRP A 103 3.43 -8.04 4.71
N ASN A 104 2.61 -9.09 4.62
CA ASN A 104 2.93 -10.41 5.16
C ASN A 104 4.17 -10.99 4.48
N TRP A 105 4.19 -10.99 3.15
CA TRP A 105 5.31 -11.48 2.37
C TRP A 105 6.62 -10.75 2.71
N MET A 106 6.64 -9.41 2.75
CA MET A 106 7.84 -8.66 3.13
C MET A 106 8.32 -9.00 4.55
N ARG A 107 7.39 -9.19 5.51
CA ARG A 107 7.75 -9.60 6.87
C ARG A 107 8.42 -10.96 6.90
N GLU A 108 7.92 -11.91 6.14
CA GLU A 108 8.50 -13.26 6.04
C GLU A 108 9.91 -13.22 5.46
N VAL A 109 10.10 -12.54 4.32
CA VAL A 109 11.41 -12.37 3.68
C VAL A 109 12.42 -11.72 4.62
N ILE A 110 12.04 -10.61 5.27
CA ILE A 110 12.91 -9.87 6.18
C ILE A 110 13.26 -10.71 7.42
N ARG A 111 12.28 -11.38 8.04
CA ARG A 111 12.54 -12.23 9.22
C ARG A 111 13.47 -13.39 8.90
N ALA A 112 13.29 -14.05 7.76
CA ALA A 112 14.18 -15.12 7.31
C ALA A 112 15.62 -14.63 7.15
N ARG A 113 15.83 -13.45 6.53
CA ARG A 113 17.17 -12.85 6.43
C ARG A 113 17.75 -12.49 7.80
N MET A 114 16.96 -11.84 8.67
CA MET A 114 17.42 -11.40 9.99
C MET A 114 17.85 -12.58 10.89
N GLN A 115 17.14 -13.71 10.81
CA GLN A 115 17.54 -14.95 11.49
C GLN A 115 18.89 -15.47 11.00
N ARG A 116 19.15 -15.41 9.68
CA ARG A 116 20.42 -15.87 9.08
C ARG A 116 21.59 -14.94 9.37
N THR A 117 21.38 -13.63 9.45
CA THR A 117 22.46 -12.65 9.67
C THR A 117 22.69 -12.29 11.13
N ASN A 118 22.01 -12.97 12.07
CA ASN A 118 22.01 -12.63 13.50
C ASN A 118 21.61 -11.16 13.74
N ASN A 119 20.50 -10.74 13.11
CA ASN A 119 19.91 -9.41 13.20
C ASN A 119 20.80 -8.25 12.72
N ARG A 120 21.72 -8.47 11.78
CA ARG A 120 22.55 -7.39 11.24
C ARG A 120 21.84 -6.63 10.11
N ASN A 121 21.96 -5.29 10.19
CA ASN A 121 21.53 -4.23 9.25
C ASN A 121 20.94 -4.68 7.91
N LEU A 122 19.63 -4.50 7.75
CA LEU A 122 18.88 -4.68 6.50
C LEU A 122 18.13 -3.38 6.21
N TYR A 123 18.45 -2.72 5.09
CA TYR A 123 17.86 -1.44 4.71
C TYR A 123 16.77 -1.63 3.64
N VAL A 124 15.59 -1.05 3.88
CA VAL A 124 14.46 -1.04 2.94
C VAL A 124 14.10 0.39 2.56
N LEU A 125 14.09 0.69 1.27
CA LEU A 125 13.59 1.93 0.71
C LEU A 125 12.12 1.78 0.33
N ASN A 126 11.25 2.67 0.80
CA ASN A 126 9.86 2.75 0.40
C ASN A 126 9.57 4.10 -0.27
N LEU A 127 9.30 4.07 -1.58
CA LEU A 127 8.98 5.24 -2.40
C LEU A 127 7.48 5.34 -2.60
N PHE A 128 6.94 6.56 -2.53
CA PHE A 128 5.49 6.83 -2.46
C PHE A 128 4.87 6.14 -1.24
N GLY A 129 5.55 6.29 -0.09
CA GLY A 129 5.27 5.47 1.09
C GLY A 129 3.91 5.71 1.74
N TYR A 130 3.17 6.74 1.34
CA TYR A 130 1.86 7.10 1.83
C TYR A 130 1.79 7.12 3.38
N THR A 131 0.76 6.55 3.99
CA THR A 131 0.57 6.46 5.44
C THR A 131 1.45 5.40 6.11
N GLY A 132 2.42 4.83 5.38
CA GLY A 132 3.50 4.04 5.95
C GLY A 132 3.25 2.54 6.11
N GLY A 133 2.11 1.99 5.67
CA GLY A 133 1.79 0.57 5.89
C GLY A 133 2.93 -0.41 5.55
N SER A 134 3.51 -0.30 4.35
CA SER A 134 4.65 -1.12 3.92
C SER A 134 5.92 -0.84 4.74
N THR A 135 6.22 0.44 5.04
CA THR A 135 7.34 0.84 5.90
C THR A 135 7.23 0.20 7.28
N LEU A 136 6.05 0.26 7.90
CA LEU A 136 5.81 -0.27 9.25
C LEU A 136 5.85 -1.80 9.27
N ALA A 137 5.34 -2.46 8.22
CA ALA A 137 5.45 -3.91 8.08
C ALA A 137 6.93 -4.35 8.02
N CYS A 138 7.76 -3.69 7.22
CA CYS A 138 9.20 -3.97 7.15
C CYS A 138 9.91 -3.66 8.48
N SER A 139 9.61 -2.51 9.09
CA SER A 139 10.20 -2.11 10.37
C SER A 139 9.86 -3.09 11.49
N GLN A 140 8.60 -3.54 11.57
CA GLN A 140 8.15 -4.56 12.52
C GLN A 140 8.93 -5.89 12.37
N ALA A 141 9.36 -6.24 11.15
CA ALA A 141 10.18 -7.42 10.89
C ALA A 141 11.68 -7.24 11.18
N GLY A 142 12.14 -6.02 11.51
CA GLY A 142 13.53 -5.76 11.88
C GLY A 142 14.31 -4.87 10.93
N ALA A 143 13.72 -4.44 9.81
CA ALA A 143 14.42 -3.61 8.84
C ALA A 143 14.65 -2.17 9.34
N HIS A 144 15.75 -1.58 8.89
CA HIS A 144 15.95 -0.14 8.88
C HIS A 144 15.23 0.41 7.65
N CYS A 145 14.37 1.40 7.80
CA CYS A 145 13.55 1.88 6.69
C CYS A 145 13.90 3.30 6.29
N VAL A 146 13.83 3.57 4.99
CA VAL A 146 13.79 4.93 4.43
C VAL A 146 12.43 5.11 3.78
N HIS A 147 11.63 6.01 4.35
CA HIS A 147 10.27 6.30 3.89
C HIS A 147 10.27 7.64 3.17
N VAL A 148 9.84 7.63 1.90
CA VAL A 148 9.81 8.82 1.05
C VAL A 148 8.41 9.02 0.51
N ASP A 149 7.85 10.20 0.78
CA ASP A 149 6.61 10.67 0.16
C ASP A 149 6.72 12.18 -0.09
N ALA A 150 6.00 12.70 -1.08
CA ALA A 150 6.04 14.11 -1.42
C ALA A 150 5.18 14.97 -0.49
N ALA A 151 4.15 14.40 0.13
CA ALA A 151 3.18 15.13 0.93
C ALA A 151 3.53 15.10 2.42
N ARG A 152 3.93 16.26 2.98
CA ARG A 152 4.28 16.40 4.41
C ARG A 152 3.20 15.84 5.35
N GLY A 153 1.93 16.19 5.12
CA GLY A 153 0.83 15.72 5.96
C GLY A 153 0.62 14.20 5.92
N VAL A 154 1.03 13.54 4.83
CA VAL A 154 1.00 12.07 4.69
C VAL A 154 2.18 11.43 5.40
N VAL A 155 3.38 12.02 5.30
CA VAL A 155 4.56 11.59 6.09
C VAL A 155 4.30 11.73 7.58
N ASP A 156 3.69 12.83 8.03
CA ASP A 156 3.33 13.04 9.43
C ASP A 156 2.28 12.00 9.90
N TRP A 157 1.35 11.61 9.01
CA TRP A 157 0.41 10.53 9.27
C TRP A 157 1.14 9.18 9.40
N ALA A 158 2.11 8.88 8.54
CA ALA A 158 2.93 7.68 8.65
C ALA A 158 3.74 7.63 9.97
N ARG A 159 4.29 8.77 10.41
CA ARG A 159 4.96 8.88 11.72
C ARG A 159 4.00 8.63 12.88
N LYS A 160 2.76 9.14 12.80
CA LYS A 160 1.73 8.86 13.80
C LYS A 160 1.39 7.37 13.84
N ASN A 161 1.25 6.73 12.68
CA ASN A 161 1.01 5.29 12.60
C ASN A 161 2.18 4.47 13.18
N ALA A 162 3.42 4.93 13.02
CA ALA A 162 4.58 4.32 13.66
C ALA A 162 4.46 4.34 15.19
N ALA A 163 4.13 5.50 15.76
CA ALA A 163 3.92 5.64 17.20
C ALA A 163 2.72 4.81 17.71
N LEU A 164 1.59 4.82 17.00
CA LEU A 164 0.44 3.99 17.35
C LEU A 164 0.79 2.49 17.36
N SER A 165 1.69 2.07 16.47
CA SER A 165 2.14 0.69 16.34
C SER A 165 3.32 0.33 17.27
N GLY A 166 3.79 1.24 18.14
CA GLY A 166 4.94 1.00 19.02
C GLY A 166 6.27 0.86 18.25
N LEU A 167 6.39 1.58 17.13
CA LEU A 167 7.56 1.57 16.24
C LEU A 167 8.25 2.95 16.19
N GLU A 168 7.93 3.88 17.09
CA GLU A 168 8.51 5.23 17.09
C GLU A 168 10.04 5.25 17.27
N ASP A 169 10.58 4.33 18.06
CA ASP A 169 12.02 4.22 18.34
C ASP A 169 12.76 3.34 17.33
N ARG A 170 12.06 2.79 16.34
CA ARG A 170 12.68 2.00 15.27
C ARG A 170 13.45 2.91 14.30
N PRO A 171 14.52 2.40 13.66
CA PRO A 171 15.31 3.17 12.71
C PRO A 171 14.56 3.40 11.40
N ILE A 172 13.69 4.42 11.38
CA ILE A 172 12.95 4.88 10.19
C ILE A 172 13.35 6.31 9.85
N ARG A 173 13.95 6.50 8.67
CA ARG A 173 14.25 7.82 8.10
C ARG A 173 13.05 8.31 7.31
N TRP A 174 12.39 9.35 7.83
CA TRP A 174 11.21 9.98 7.22
C TRP A 174 11.62 11.15 6.33
N LEU A 175 11.22 11.14 5.06
CA LEU A 175 11.59 12.16 4.08
C LEU A 175 10.38 12.70 3.34
N VAL A 176 10.27 14.02 3.29
CA VAL A 176 9.34 14.76 2.44
C VAL A 176 10.09 15.17 1.17
N ASP A 177 10.00 14.39 0.11
CA ASP A 177 10.80 14.59 -1.11
C ASP A 177 10.11 14.06 -2.36
N ASP A 178 10.57 14.51 -3.53
CA ASP A 178 10.22 13.91 -4.80
C ASP A 178 10.98 12.59 -4.98
N ALA A 179 10.27 11.50 -5.32
CA ALA A 179 10.84 10.16 -5.37
C ALA A 179 12.01 10.05 -6.37
N LEU A 180 11.83 10.58 -7.59
CA LEU A 180 12.86 10.50 -8.63
C LEU A 180 14.09 11.32 -8.28
N LYS A 181 13.92 12.54 -7.77
CA LYS A 181 15.02 13.38 -7.28
C LYS A 181 15.73 12.74 -6.10
N PHE A 182 15.00 12.11 -5.18
CA PHE A 182 15.59 11.37 -4.06
C PHE A 182 16.46 10.21 -4.54
N VAL A 183 15.92 9.33 -5.39
CA VAL A 183 16.65 8.18 -5.93
C VAL A 183 17.92 8.64 -6.65
N LYS A 184 17.83 9.66 -7.52
CA LYS A 184 19.02 10.22 -8.22
C LYS A 184 20.06 10.82 -7.27
N ARG A 185 19.69 11.28 -6.07
CA ARG A 185 20.64 11.78 -5.07
C ARG A 185 21.30 10.63 -4.31
N GLU A 186 20.55 9.59 -3.99
CA GLU A 186 21.08 8.38 -3.34
C GLU A 186 22.04 7.63 -4.27
N GLU A 187 21.72 7.53 -5.55
CA GLU A 187 22.61 7.00 -6.60
C GLU A 187 23.96 7.73 -6.60
N ARG A 188 23.93 9.08 -6.67
CA ARG A 188 25.15 9.91 -6.61
C ARG A 188 25.96 9.75 -5.32
N ARG A 189 25.32 9.30 -4.24
CA ARG A 189 25.97 9.03 -2.94
C ARG A 189 26.43 7.58 -2.79
N GLY A 190 26.12 6.71 -3.75
CA GLY A 190 26.43 5.28 -3.67
C GLY A 190 25.64 4.54 -2.59
N HIS A 191 24.45 5.03 -2.21
CA HIS A 191 23.59 4.32 -1.27
C HIS A 191 22.84 3.18 -1.97
N THR A 192 22.75 2.03 -1.30
CA THR A 192 22.04 0.85 -1.78
C THR A 192 21.16 0.25 -0.69
N TYR A 193 20.18 -0.56 -1.10
CA TYR A 193 19.12 -1.09 -0.25
C TYR A 193 18.90 -2.58 -0.53
N GLN A 194 18.65 -3.35 0.53
CA GLN A 194 18.31 -4.77 0.43
C GLN A 194 16.87 -5.00 -0.01
N GLY A 195 15.98 -4.04 0.24
CA GLY A 195 14.61 -4.05 -0.25
C GLY A 195 14.23 -2.71 -0.87
N ILE A 196 13.54 -2.73 -2.01
CA ILE A 196 12.95 -1.53 -2.62
C ILE A 196 11.44 -1.75 -2.79
N ILE A 197 10.64 -0.79 -2.36
CA ILE A 197 9.19 -0.76 -2.53
C ILE A 197 8.82 0.46 -3.37
N LEU A 198 7.99 0.24 -4.39
CA LEU A 198 7.52 1.22 -5.35
C LEU A 198 5.99 1.16 -5.43
N ASP A 199 5.31 2.25 -5.10
CA ASP A 199 3.84 2.38 -5.26
C ASP A 199 3.45 3.69 -5.98
N PRO A 200 3.92 3.90 -7.23
CA PRO A 200 3.74 5.17 -7.94
C PRO A 200 2.26 5.45 -8.24
N PRO A 201 1.78 6.69 -8.01
CA PRO A 201 0.44 7.09 -8.40
C PRO A 201 0.36 7.32 -9.92
N THR A 202 -0.85 7.36 -10.48
CA THR A 202 -1.05 7.78 -11.88
C THR A 202 -0.52 9.20 -12.13
N PHE A 203 -0.82 10.11 -11.20
CA PHE A 203 -0.40 11.50 -11.22
C PHE A 203 -0.06 11.93 -9.79
N GLY A 204 1.03 12.67 -9.63
CA GLY A 204 1.49 13.17 -8.34
C GLY A 204 2.12 14.55 -8.45
N ARG A 205 2.28 15.21 -7.31
CA ARG A 205 3.07 16.43 -7.20
C ARG A 205 4.12 16.30 -6.11
N GLY A 206 5.35 16.68 -6.44
CA GLY A 206 6.46 16.80 -5.51
C GLY A 206 6.28 17.99 -4.54
N PRO A 207 7.06 18.04 -3.46
CA PRO A 207 6.92 19.07 -2.42
C PRO A 207 7.23 20.49 -2.91
N LYS A 208 7.93 20.64 -4.04
CA LYS A 208 8.22 21.94 -4.68
C LYS A 208 7.42 22.15 -5.97
N GLY A 209 6.34 21.38 -6.16
CA GLY A 209 5.48 21.47 -7.33
C GLY A 209 5.98 20.69 -8.55
N GLU A 210 6.99 19.82 -8.40
CA GLU A 210 7.36 18.85 -9.42
C GLU A 210 6.12 18.05 -9.85
N VAL A 211 5.98 17.75 -11.13
CA VAL A 211 4.88 16.93 -11.62
C VAL A 211 5.41 15.52 -11.88
N PHE A 212 4.72 14.53 -11.35
CA PHE A 212 4.93 13.12 -11.68
C PHE A 212 3.75 12.63 -12.50
N LYS A 213 4.03 12.04 -13.66
CA LYS A 213 3.07 11.39 -14.55
C LYS A 213 3.57 9.99 -14.85
N ILE A 214 2.79 8.97 -14.50
CA ILE A 214 3.22 7.58 -14.62
C ILE A 214 3.60 7.21 -16.07
N GLU A 215 2.96 7.82 -17.07
CA GLU A 215 3.23 7.58 -18.49
C GLU A 215 4.60 8.10 -18.97
N HIS A 216 5.23 9.02 -18.23
CA HIS A 216 6.50 9.65 -18.63
C HIS A 216 7.62 9.38 -17.63
N ASP A 217 7.31 9.42 -16.34
CA ASP A 217 8.29 9.45 -15.27
C ASP A 217 8.56 8.09 -14.63
N LEU A 218 7.70 7.09 -14.90
CA LEU A 218 7.86 5.75 -14.33
C LEU A 218 9.14 5.06 -14.81
N THR A 219 9.38 5.01 -16.12
CA THR A 219 10.57 4.32 -16.67
C THR A 219 11.87 4.92 -16.12
N PRO A 220 12.10 6.25 -16.17
CA PRO A 220 13.29 6.85 -15.56
C PRO A 220 13.43 6.58 -14.05
N LEU A 221 12.32 6.44 -13.32
CA LEU A 221 12.34 6.07 -11.91
C LEU A 221 12.79 4.62 -11.71
N LEU A 222 12.23 3.67 -12.46
CA LEU A 222 12.60 2.25 -12.37
C LEU A 222 14.08 2.04 -12.73
N GLU A 223 14.56 2.70 -13.78
CA GLU A 223 15.98 2.68 -14.17
C GLU A 223 16.88 3.20 -13.05
N ALA A 224 16.52 4.33 -12.45
CA ALA A 224 17.29 4.90 -11.35
C ALA A 224 17.29 3.98 -10.12
N CYS A 225 16.19 3.27 -9.84
CA CYS A 225 16.12 2.32 -8.72
C CYS A 225 17.05 1.11 -8.90
N ARG A 226 17.38 0.72 -10.13
CA ARG A 226 18.33 -0.38 -10.39
C ARG A 226 19.68 -0.14 -9.72
N SER A 227 20.22 1.08 -9.81
CA SER A 227 21.49 1.46 -9.19
C SER A 227 21.47 1.43 -7.66
N LEU A 228 20.28 1.49 -7.06
CA LEU A 228 20.08 1.47 -5.60
C LEU A 228 19.88 0.05 -5.07
N LEU A 229 19.70 -0.96 -5.93
CA LEU A 229 19.50 -2.34 -5.48
C LEU A 229 20.85 -2.94 -5.04
N ALA A 230 21.01 -3.22 -3.74
CA ALA A 230 22.26 -3.73 -3.17
C ALA A 230 22.70 -5.04 -3.81
N GLU A 231 24.00 -5.35 -3.82
CA GLU A 231 24.49 -6.64 -4.32
C GLU A 231 23.88 -7.82 -3.58
N ASP A 232 23.67 -7.68 -2.27
CA ASP A 232 22.98 -8.66 -1.41
C ASP A 232 21.48 -8.38 -1.26
N ALA A 233 20.86 -7.76 -2.27
CA ALA A 233 19.43 -7.47 -2.25
C ALA A 233 18.58 -8.72 -2.09
N LEU A 234 17.45 -8.55 -1.41
CA LEU A 234 16.50 -9.60 -1.07
C LEU A 234 15.26 -9.51 -1.94
N PHE A 235 14.74 -8.30 -2.13
CA PHE A 235 13.47 -8.15 -2.82
C PHE A 235 13.26 -6.79 -3.47
N VAL A 236 12.37 -6.78 -4.46
CA VAL A 236 11.72 -5.57 -4.98
C VAL A 236 10.21 -5.83 -4.96
N LEU A 237 9.45 -4.89 -4.39
CA LEU A 237 7.99 -4.86 -4.49
C LEU A 237 7.59 -3.67 -5.34
N TYR A 238 6.82 -3.92 -6.39
CA TYR A 238 6.24 -2.89 -7.24
C TYR A 238 4.73 -3.09 -7.30
N SER A 239 3.96 -2.16 -6.75
CA SER A 239 2.49 -2.13 -6.82
C SER A 239 1.98 -0.93 -7.61
N CYS A 240 0.78 -1.06 -8.16
CA CYS A 240 0.16 0.01 -8.94
C CYS A 240 -1.38 -0.12 -8.90
N HIS A 241 -2.06 1.02 -8.74
CA HIS A 241 -3.51 1.14 -8.80
C HIS A 241 -4.01 1.80 -10.10
N THR A 242 -3.10 2.14 -11.01
CA THR A 242 -3.44 2.80 -12.28
C THR A 242 -4.12 1.81 -13.24
N PRO A 243 -5.32 2.15 -13.78
CA PRO A 243 -5.97 1.31 -14.79
C PRO A 243 -5.06 1.04 -16.00
N GLY A 244 -5.13 -0.17 -16.55
CA GLY A 244 -4.33 -0.58 -17.72
C GLY A 244 -2.99 -1.23 -17.37
N PHE A 245 -2.52 -1.11 -16.12
CA PHE A 245 -1.39 -1.91 -15.63
C PHE A 245 -1.89 -3.32 -15.31
N THR A 246 -1.50 -4.29 -16.12
CA THR A 246 -1.82 -5.72 -15.90
C THR A 246 -0.68 -6.41 -15.16
N PRO A 247 -0.90 -7.58 -14.54
CA PRO A 247 0.21 -8.37 -13.97
C PRO A 247 1.36 -8.64 -14.95
N ILE A 248 1.05 -8.81 -16.24
CA ILE A 248 2.06 -8.98 -17.31
C ILE A 248 2.87 -7.69 -17.49
N THR A 249 2.20 -6.54 -17.54
CA THR A 249 2.86 -5.22 -17.59
C THR A 249 3.80 -5.04 -16.41
N MET A 250 3.35 -5.34 -15.20
CA MET A 250 4.14 -5.21 -13.97
C MET A 250 5.37 -6.14 -13.99
N ARG A 251 5.21 -7.39 -14.45
CA ARG A 251 6.30 -8.36 -14.62
C ARG A 251 7.35 -7.87 -15.62
N ASN A 252 6.95 -7.27 -16.73
CA ASN A 252 7.89 -6.74 -17.71
C ASN A 252 8.65 -5.51 -17.17
N GLN A 253 7.98 -4.67 -16.39
CA GLN A 253 8.57 -3.45 -15.84
C GLN A 253 9.52 -3.70 -14.67
N ILE A 254 9.23 -4.67 -13.79
CA ILE A 254 10.09 -4.93 -12.64
C ILE A 254 11.51 -5.39 -13.06
N ASP A 255 11.64 -6.00 -14.24
CA ASP A 255 12.95 -6.38 -14.80
C ASP A 255 13.85 -5.16 -15.07
N ILE A 256 13.29 -3.96 -15.28
CA ILE A 256 14.09 -2.72 -15.41
C ILE A 256 14.87 -2.45 -14.12
N VAL A 257 14.24 -2.69 -12.96
CA VAL A 257 14.86 -2.50 -11.64
C VAL A 257 15.83 -3.64 -11.31
N VAL A 258 15.41 -4.88 -11.58
CA VAL A 258 16.18 -6.09 -11.24
C VAL A 258 17.37 -6.28 -12.16
N GLY A 259 17.25 -5.87 -13.43
CA GLY A 259 18.32 -5.86 -14.41
C GLY A 259 18.85 -7.24 -14.79
N GLY A 260 17.96 -8.24 -14.89
CA GLY A 260 18.34 -9.62 -15.22
C GLY A 260 19.03 -10.40 -14.10
N ARG A 261 19.03 -9.89 -12.85
CA ARG A 261 19.50 -10.67 -11.69
C ARG A 261 18.67 -11.95 -11.53
N LYS A 262 19.33 -13.04 -11.13
CA LYS A 262 18.66 -14.30 -10.78
C LYS A 262 17.64 -14.06 -9.66
N GLY A 263 16.59 -14.89 -9.63
CA GLY A 263 15.53 -14.83 -8.65
C GLY A 263 14.18 -15.12 -9.28
N ASP A 264 13.15 -15.15 -8.45
CA ASP A 264 11.79 -15.42 -8.88
C ASP A 264 10.99 -14.13 -8.97
N VAL A 265 10.22 -14.00 -10.05
CA VAL A 265 9.26 -12.90 -10.22
C VAL A 265 7.85 -13.46 -10.12
N GLU A 266 7.11 -12.99 -9.13
CA GLU A 266 5.67 -13.18 -8.99
C GLU A 266 4.95 -11.91 -9.44
N ALA A 267 3.85 -12.03 -10.17
CA ALA A 267 3.01 -10.88 -10.51
C ALA A 267 1.54 -11.31 -10.51
N GLY A 268 0.67 -10.46 -9.99
CA GLY A 268 -0.74 -10.78 -9.81
C GLY A 268 -1.59 -9.55 -9.50
N GLU A 269 -2.88 -9.79 -9.30
CA GLU A 269 -3.80 -8.77 -8.81
C GLU A 269 -3.75 -8.70 -7.29
N MET A 270 -3.77 -7.48 -6.74
CA MET A 270 -4.06 -7.27 -5.33
C MET A 270 -5.57 -7.34 -5.14
N THR A 271 -6.02 -8.15 -4.19
CA THR A 271 -7.46 -8.34 -3.96
C THR A 271 -7.82 -8.20 -2.48
N ILE A 272 -9.09 -7.91 -2.25
CA ILE A 272 -9.69 -7.89 -0.92
C ILE A 272 -10.79 -8.97 -0.90
N PRO A 273 -10.66 -10.04 -0.10
CA PRO A 273 -11.71 -11.03 0.00
C PRO A 273 -12.91 -10.47 0.78
N GLU A 274 -14.12 -10.71 0.27
CA GLU A 274 -15.34 -10.49 1.03
C GLU A 274 -15.39 -11.44 2.23
N GLN A 275 -15.68 -10.90 3.41
CA GLN A 275 -15.91 -11.71 4.60
C GLN A 275 -17.28 -12.40 4.49
N GLN A 276 -17.25 -13.71 4.27
CA GLN A 276 -18.43 -14.57 4.19
C GLN A 276 -18.40 -15.63 5.29
N PRO A 277 -19.57 -16.15 5.74
CA PRO A 277 -19.63 -17.29 6.65
C PRO A 277 -18.91 -18.53 6.11
N GLU A 278 -18.94 -18.71 4.78
CA GLU A 278 -18.22 -19.77 4.06
C GLU A 278 -17.07 -19.15 3.23
N PRO A 279 -15.81 -19.18 3.72
CA PRO A 279 -14.69 -18.51 3.06
C PRO A 279 -14.46 -18.95 1.61
N ALA A 280 -14.75 -20.21 1.28
CA ALA A 280 -14.62 -20.76 -0.08
C ALA A 280 -15.52 -20.07 -1.12
N ARG A 281 -16.56 -19.34 -0.68
CA ARG A 281 -17.46 -18.60 -1.56
C ARG A 281 -17.16 -17.11 -1.62
N SER A 282 -16.13 -16.64 -0.91
CA SER A 282 -15.75 -15.22 -0.86
C SER A 282 -15.40 -14.71 -2.25
N ARG A 283 -16.04 -13.63 -2.69
CA ARG A 283 -15.58 -12.94 -3.89
C ARG A 283 -14.33 -12.16 -3.55
N LEU A 284 -13.38 -12.15 -4.48
CA LEU A 284 -12.22 -11.29 -4.42
C LEU A 284 -12.58 -9.98 -5.13
N LEU A 285 -12.46 -8.86 -4.42
CA LEU A 285 -12.56 -7.54 -5.02
C LEU A 285 -11.17 -7.13 -5.49
N PRO A 286 -10.90 -7.01 -6.80
CA PRO A 286 -9.60 -6.55 -7.26
C PRO A 286 -9.43 -5.06 -6.97
N SER A 287 -8.22 -4.68 -6.56
CA SER A 287 -7.91 -3.33 -6.04
C SER A 287 -6.48 -2.91 -6.39
N GLY A 288 -5.99 -3.32 -7.56
CA GLY A 288 -4.66 -2.98 -8.06
C GLY A 288 -3.89 -4.21 -8.49
N VAL A 289 -2.63 -4.02 -8.88
CA VAL A 289 -1.73 -5.08 -9.34
C VAL A 289 -0.38 -4.96 -8.65
N TYR A 290 0.37 -6.06 -8.62
CA TYR A 290 1.73 -6.07 -8.11
C TYR A 290 2.65 -6.94 -8.98
N ALA A 291 3.95 -6.64 -8.91
CA ALA A 291 5.02 -7.57 -9.18
C ALA A 291 6.00 -7.56 -8.00
N ARG A 292 6.51 -8.73 -7.65
CA ARG A 292 7.51 -8.94 -6.61
C ARG A 292 8.66 -9.75 -7.20
N TRP A 293 9.88 -9.25 -7.04
CA TRP A 293 11.09 -10.03 -7.28
C TRP A 293 11.65 -10.47 -5.94
N LEU A 294 12.03 -11.74 -5.84
CA LEU A 294 12.70 -12.34 -4.69
C LEU A 294 14.06 -12.89 -5.15
N ALA A 295 15.13 -12.47 -4.47
CA ALA A 295 16.46 -13.01 -4.70
C ALA A 295 16.51 -14.51 -4.33
N PRO A 296 17.38 -15.31 -4.98
CA PRO A 296 17.62 -16.69 -4.57
C PRO A 296 18.22 -16.73 -3.15
N ASP A 297 17.98 -17.85 -2.44
CA ASP A 297 18.57 -18.14 -1.13
C ASP A 297 20.11 -18.10 -1.11
#